data_AF-A0A1T4PDF0-F1
#
_entry.id   AF-A0A1T4PDF0-F1
#
_cell.length_a   1.000
_cell.length_b   1.000
_cell.length_c   1.000
_cell.angle_alpha   90.00
_cell.angle_beta   90.00
_cell.angle_gamma   90.00
#
_symmetry.space_group_name_H-M   'P 1'
#
loop_
_entity.id
_entity.type
_entity.pdbx_description
1 polymer ?
#
loop_
_entity_poly.entity_id
_entity_poly.type
_entity_poly.pdbx_seq_one_letter_code
_entity_poly.pdbx_strand_id
1 'polypeptide(L)' 'MAYLKQFRKEKKLSQQEMAEILSISVSHYSKLEGGFVFPSFHLIKKIKEKFHDFNTNNLFKRDKFIYSKKPPHGD' A
#
# COMPACT_ATOMS: atom_id res chain seq x y z
N MET A 1 -3.69 -7.15 1.92
CA MET A 1 -2.75 -6.37 2.74
C MET A 1 -3.46 -5.80 3.98
N ALA A 2 -3.35 -6.47 5.13
CA ALA A 2 -4.08 -6.08 6.35
C ALA A 2 -3.73 -4.67 6.85
N TYR A 3 -2.49 -4.22 6.67
CA TYR A 3 -2.03 -2.92 7.14
C TYR A 3 -2.69 -1.74 6.42
N LEU A 4 -2.84 -1.79 5.09
CA LEU A 4 -3.51 -0.72 4.33
C LEU A 4 -4.97 -0.54 4.77
N LYS A 5 -5.66 -1.65 5.00
CA LYS A 5 -7.06 -1.65 5.48
C LYS A 5 -7.18 -1.06 6.88
N GLN A 6 -6.27 -1.42 7.77
CA GLN A 6 -6.21 -0.86 9.12
C GLN A 6 -5.96 0.65 9.06
N PHE A 7 -4.93 1.07 8.34
CA PHE A 7 -4.55 2.48 8.22
C PHE A 7 -5.70 3.34 7.66
N ARG A 8 -6.38 2.88 6.61
CA ARG A 8 -7.54 3.60 6.07
C ARG A 8 -8.65 3.76 7.11
N LYS A 9 -8.96 2.70 7.86
CA LYS A 9 -9.99 2.74 8.92
C LYS A 9 -9.62 3.71 10.04
N GLU A 10 -8.33 3.78 10.41
CA GLU A 10 -7.82 4.77 11.38
C GLU A 10 -8.04 6.21 10.88
N LYS A 11 -7.93 6.45 9.57
CA LYS A 11 -8.28 7.72 8.93
C LYS A 11 -9.77 7.95 8.74
N LYS A 12 -10.63 6.99 9.12
CA LYS A 12 -12.09 7.01 8.94
C LYS A 12 -12.54 7.21 7.49
N LEU A 13 -11.74 6.73 6.53
CA LEU A 13 -12.03 6.83 5.10
C LEU A 13 -12.70 5.55 4.58
N SER A 14 -13.60 5.67 3.63
CA SER A 14 -14.08 4.59 2.77
C SER A 14 -13.01 4.17 1.76
N GLN A 15 -13.18 2.99 1.14
CA GLN A 15 -12.28 2.55 0.07
C GLN A 15 -12.31 3.51 -1.12
N GLN A 16 -13.47 4.13 -1.38
CA GLN A 16 -13.63 5.11 -2.45
C GLN A 16 -12.84 6.39 -2.17
N GLU A 17 -13.04 7.02 -1.00
CA GLU A 17 -12.33 8.26 -0.64
C GLU A 17 -10.81 8.04 -0.63
N MET A 18 -10.34 6.90 -0.12
CA MET A 18 -8.91 6.58 -0.13
C MET A 18 -8.38 6.39 -1.57
N ALA A 19 -9.14 5.74 -2.44
CA ALA A 19 -8.76 5.58 -3.85
C ALA A 19 -8.71 6.92 -4.59
N GLU A 20 -9.66 7.82 -4.32
CA GLU A 20 -9.69 9.19 -4.86
C GLU A 20 -8.48 10.01 -4.41
N ILE A 21 -8.15 10.00 -3.11
CA ILE A 21 -6.96 10.67 -2.55
C ILE A 21 -5.67 10.17 -3.21
N LEU A 22 -5.60 8.85 -3.45
CA LEU A 22 -4.47 8.20 -4.09
C LEU A 22 -4.56 8.22 -5.64
N SER A 23 -5.60 8.84 -6.20
CA SER A 23 -5.92 8.90 -7.64
C SER A 23 -5.72 7.55 -8.35
N ILE A 24 -6.31 6.50 -7.79
CA ILE A 24 -6.40 5.16 -8.37
C ILE A 24 -7.86 4.71 -8.41
N SER A 25 -8.17 3.65 -9.14
CA SER A 25 -9.52 3.09 -9.12
C SER A 25 -9.81 2.41 -7.77
N VAL A 26 -11.08 2.46 -7.35
CA VAL A 26 -11.55 1.76 -6.14
C VAL A 26 -11.25 0.26 -6.24
N SER A 27 -11.47 -0.35 -7.41
CA SER A 27 -11.15 -1.77 -7.66
C SER A 27 -9.67 -2.08 -7.42
N HIS A 28 -8.76 -1.20 -7.87
CA HIS A 28 -7.33 -1.37 -7.61
C HIS A 28 -7.04 -1.28 -6.10
N TYR A 29 -7.63 -0.30 -5.41
CA TYR A 29 -7.48 -0.17 -3.96
C TYR A 29 -8.03 -1.38 -3.18
N SER A 30 -9.19 -1.91 -3.55
CA SER A 30 -9.76 -3.12 -2.94
C SER A 30 -8.85 -4.34 -3.14
N LYS A 31 -8.20 -4.49 -4.31
CA LYS A 31 -7.22 -5.56 -4.56
C LYS A 31 -5.99 -5.44 -3.66
N LEU A 32 -5.51 -4.22 -3.42
CA LEU A 32 -4.40 -3.96 -2.48
C LEU A 32 -4.78 -4.37 -1.05
N GLU A 33 -5.93 -3.92 -0.55
CA GLU A 33 -6.42 -4.31 0.77
C GLU A 33 -6.64 -5.83 0.89
N GLY A 34 -7.12 -6.46 -0.17
CA GLY A 34 -7.27 -7.91 -0.27
C GLY A 34 -5.94 -8.66 -0.32
N GLY A 35 -4.85 -8.00 -0.74
CA GLY A 35 -3.53 -8.64 -0.92
C GLY A 35 -3.39 -9.39 -2.23
N PHE A 36 -4.32 -9.18 -3.17
CA PHE A 36 -4.25 -9.76 -4.51
C PHE A 36 -3.14 -9.11 -5.35
N VAL A 37 -2.81 -7.86 -5.06
CA VAL A 37 -1.73 -7.12 -5.71
C VAL A 37 -0.89 -6.40 -4.66
N PHE A 38 0.40 -6.27 -4.93
CA PHE A 38 1.30 -5.48 -4.09
C PHE A 38 1.28 -4.01 -4.52
N PRO A 39 1.35 -3.07 -3.55
CA PRO A 39 1.50 -1.66 -3.87
C PRO A 39 2.84 -1.42 -4.56
N SER A 40 2.81 -0.70 -5.67
CA SER A 40 4.02 -0.26 -6.37
C SER A 40 4.77 0.78 -5.54
N PHE A 41 6.07 0.96 -5.83
CA PHE A 41 6.87 2.00 -5.19
C PHE A 41 6.24 3.40 -5.33
N HIS A 42 5.71 3.72 -6.52
CA HIS A 42 5.02 4.98 -6.78
C HIS A 42 3.79 5.16 -5.88
N LEU A 43 2.99 4.11 -5.68
CA LEU A 43 1.82 4.18 -4.80
C LEU A 43 2.23 4.37 -3.33
N ILE A 44 3.27 3.67 -2.87
CA ILE A 44 3.80 3.84 -1.51
C ILE A 44 4.29 5.27 -1.29
N LYS A 45 5.02 5.83 -2.26
CA LYS A 45 5.46 7.22 -2.24
C LYS A 45 4.26 8.17 -2.14
N LYS A 46 3.24 7.97 -2.97
CA LYS A 46 2.01 8.79 -2.97
C LYS A 46 1.25 8.71 -1.64
N ILE A 47 1.16 7.52 -1.04
CA ILE A 47 0.57 7.37 0.30
C ILE A 47 1.36 8.20 1.31
N LYS A 48 2.68 8.15 1.28
CA LYS A 48 3.54 8.92 2.20
C LYS A 48 3.44 10.44 1.99
N GLU A 49 3.27 10.88 0.74
CA GLU A 49 3.04 12.29 0.41
C GLU A 49 1.68 12.79 0.90
N LYS A 50 0.63 11.95 0.87
CA LYS A 50 -0.71 12.31 1.35
C LYS A 50 -0.88 12.12 2.86
N PHE A 51 -0.12 11.21 3.45
CA PHE A 51 -0.20 10.86 4.86
C PHE A 51 1.20 10.70 5.48
N HIS A 52 1.68 11.75 6.13
CA HIS A 52 3.02 11.79 6.70
C HIS A 52 3.23 10.77 7.84
N ASP A 53 2.16 10.32 8.49
CA ASP A 53 2.19 9.33 9.56
C ASP A 53 2.12 7.87 9.05
N PHE A 54 2.08 7.66 7.73
CA PHE A 54 2.08 6.32 7.16
C PHE A 54 3.43 5.62 7.37
N ASN A 55 3.42 4.46 8.05
CA ASN A 55 4.63 3.69 8.33
C ASN A 55 4.84 2.59 7.28
N THR A 56 5.72 2.85 6.32
CA THR A 56 6.04 1.89 5.24
C THR A 56 6.63 0.59 5.75
N ASN A 57 7.32 0.56 6.88
CA ASN A 57 7.90 -0.69 7.40
C ASN A 57 6.80 -1.69 7.79
N ASN A 58 5.66 -1.19 8.31
CA ASN A 58 4.53 -2.04 8.68
C ASN A 58 3.83 -2.67 7.46
N LEU A 59 3.99 -2.08 6.27
CA LEU A 59 3.54 -2.66 5.01
C LEU A 59 4.32 -3.94 4.66
N PHE A 60 5.62 -3.98 5.00
CA PHE A 60 6.53 -5.09 4.66
C PHE A 60 6.70 -6.12 5.77
N LYS A 61 6.24 -5.81 7.01
CA LYS A 61 6.42 -6.68 8.19
C LYS A 61 5.71 -8.04 8.10
N ARG A 62 4.81 -8.26 7.14
CA ARG A 62 4.17 -9.58 6.90
C ARG A 62 4.68 -10.32 5.67
N ASP A 63 5.48 -9.69 4.80
CA ASP A 63 5.89 -10.24 3.50
C ASP A 63 7.40 -10.41 3.37
N LYS A 64 8.07 -10.87 4.44
CA LYS A 64 9.49 -11.28 4.42
C LYS A 64 9.82 -12.37 3.39
N PHE A 65 8.84 -12.95 2.71
CA PHE A 65 9.03 -14.00 1.72
C PHE A 65 9.19 -13.50 0.28
N ILE A 66 8.72 -12.28 -0.05
CA ILE A 66 8.72 -11.79 -1.45
C ILE A 66 10.05 -11.09 -1.81
N TYR A 67 10.68 -10.40 -0.86
CA TYR A 67 11.90 -9.62 -1.12
C TYR A 67 13.19 -10.46 -1.23
N SER A 68 13.18 -11.73 -0.82
CA SER A 68 14.33 -12.62 -0.99
C SER A 68 14.44 -13.21 -2.41
N LYS A 69 13.55 -12.87 -3.34
CA LYS A 69 13.53 -13.41 -4.72
C LYS A 69 13.73 -12.39 -5.85
N LYS A 70 14.06 -11.12 -5.55
CA LYS A 70 14.49 -10.19 -6.61
C LYS A 70 16.00 -10.31 -6.80
N PRO A 71 16.50 -10.56 -8.03
CA PRO A 71 17.94 -10.59 -8.30
C PRO A 71 18.53 -9.21 -7.98
N PRO A 72 19.81 -9.15 -7.57
CA PRO A 72 20.48 -7.87 -7.35
C PRO A 72 20.34 -7.05 -8.63
N HIS A 73 19.99 -5.77 -8.49
CA HIS A 73 20.11 -4.82 -9.58
C HIS A 73 21.57 -4.93 -10.07
N GLY A 74 21.73 -5.50 -11.27
CA GLY A 74 22.98 -5.42 -12.00
C GLY A 74 23.24 -3.97 -12.36
N ASP A 75 24.49 -3.58 -12.18
CA ASP A 75 25.05 -2.27 -12.54
C ASP A 75 24.73 -1.86 -13.99
#